data_AF-A0A958QCA4-F1
#
_entry.id   AF-A0A958QCA4-F1
#
_cell.length_a   1.000
_cell.length_b   1.000
_cell.length_c   1.000
_cell.angle_alpha   90.00
_cell.angle_beta   90.00
_cell.angle_gamma   90.00
#
_symmetry.space_group_name_H-M   'P 1'
#
loop_
_entity.id
_entity.type
_entity.pdbx_description
1 polymer ?
#
loop_
_entity_poly.entity_id
_entity_poly.type
_entity_poly.pdbx_seq_one_letter_code
_entity_poly.pdbx_strand_id
1 'polypeptide(L)'
;MSNLKLNWLIENHQNIEWQLLCPAVNQPFKPPLADKVLLSLSTDPTILRKYSELRGLVDGLEVITIRLHNSTALGESSEVKALTTQQISSYLNQREVSDLLTVQLQKQSDQYREELAKRGIK
;
A
#
# COMPACT_ATOMS: atom_id res chain seq x y z
N MET A 1 21.53 -18.84 0.88
CA MET A 1 22.00 -17.44 1.01
C MET A 1 20.83 -16.44 0.96
N SER A 2 19.78 -16.55 1.79
CA SER A 2 18.54 -15.75 1.56
C SER A 2 17.83 -15.17 2.80
N ASN A 3 18.49 -15.05 3.95
CA ASN A 3 17.83 -14.54 5.19
C ASN A 3 18.30 -13.17 5.68
N LEU A 4 19.46 -12.66 5.24
CA LEU A 4 20.03 -11.41 5.81
C LEU A 4 19.12 -10.18 5.65
N LYS A 5 18.41 -10.06 4.52
CA LYS A 5 17.58 -8.87 4.23
C LYS A 5 16.18 -8.95 4.82
N LEU A 6 15.59 -10.15 4.87
CA LEU A 6 14.36 -10.38 5.63
C LEU A 6 14.63 -10.15 7.12
N ASN A 7 15.74 -10.67 7.64
CA ASN A 7 16.18 -10.40 9.01
C ASN A 7 16.37 -8.91 9.26
N TRP A 8 16.98 -8.18 8.32
CA TRP A 8 17.10 -6.73 8.42
C TRP A 8 15.73 -6.02 8.51
N LEU A 9 14.75 -6.39 7.66
CA LEU A 9 13.37 -5.86 7.73
C LEU A 9 12.67 -6.21 9.05
N ILE A 10 12.99 -7.38 9.61
CA ILE A 10 12.46 -7.88 10.90
C ILE A 10 13.07 -7.12 12.07
N GLU A 11 14.37 -6.85 12.05
CA GLU A 11 15.14 -6.15 13.08
C GLU A 11 14.83 -4.65 13.10
N ASN A 12 14.67 -4.05 11.91
CA ASN A 12 14.42 -2.62 11.75
C ASN A 12 12.93 -2.27 11.65
N HIS A 13 12.02 -3.25 11.79
CA HIS A 13 10.57 -3.05 11.59
C HIS A 13 10.01 -1.83 12.36
N GLN A 14 10.45 -1.67 13.61
CA GLN A 14 10.06 -0.57 14.50
C GLN A 14 10.49 0.83 14.01
N ASN A 15 11.49 0.89 13.12
CA ASN A 15 11.96 2.14 12.49
C ASN A 15 11.31 2.36 11.12
N ILE A 16 10.48 1.43 10.64
CA ILE A 16 9.82 1.55 9.34
C ILE A 16 8.52 2.33 9.51
N GLU A 17 8.46 3.48 8.86
CA GLU A 17 7.20 4.20 8.65
C GLU A 17 6.47 3.58 7.45
N TRP A 18 5.24 3.14 7.69
CA TRP A 18 4.40 2.49 6.67
C TRP A 18 3.43 3.50 6.04
N GLN A 19 3.62 3.74 4.74
CA GLN A 19 2.79 4.64 3.96
C GLN A 19 2.02 3.85 2.89
N LEU A 20 0.69 3.88 2.96
CA LEU A 20 -0.16 3.39 1.88
C LEU A 20 -0.21 4.43 0.75
N LEU A 21 0.16 4.00 -0.45
CA LEU A 21 -0.06 4.74 -1.68
C LEU A 21 -1.30 4.21 -2.40
N CYS A 22 -2.24 5.11 -2.63
CA CYS A 22 -3.48 4.84 -3.35
C CYS A 22 -3.64 5.80 -4.55
N PRO A 23 -4.53 5.47 -5.51
CA PRO A 23 -4.91 6.41 -6.56
C PRO A 23 -5.35 7.76 -5.98
N ALA A 24 -4.61 8.81 -6.31
CA ALA A 24 -4.85 10.12 -5.73
C ALA A 24 -6.09 10.80 -6.35
N VAL A 25 -6.93 11.38 -5.49
CA VAL A 25 -8.27 11.87 -5.86
C VAL A 25 -8.27 13.32 -6.33
N ASN A 26 -7.34 14.11 -5.83
CA ASN A 26 -7.30 15.57 -6.00
C ASN A 26 -5.86 16.03 -6.19
N GLN A 27 -5.20 15.56 -7.25
CA GLN A 27 -3.88 16.05 -7.59
C GLN A 27 -4.00 17.35 -8.39
N PRO A 28 -3.40 18.47 -7.94
CA PRO A 28 -3.56 19.78 -8.59
C PRO A 28 -3.10 19.81 -10.06
N PHE A 29 -2.28 18.83 -10.47
CA PHE A 29 -1.70 18.74 -11.81
C PHE A 29 -2.08 17.45 -12.56
N LYS A 30 -3.07 16.67 -12.08
CA LYS A 30 -3.58 15.50 -12.81
C LYS A 30 -5.08 15.60 -13.00
N PRO A 31 -5.61 15.02 -14.09
CA PRO A 31 -7.05 14.93 -14.26
C PRO A 31 -7.67 14.20 -13.06
N PRO A 32 -8.84 14.66 -12.57
CA PRO A 32 -9.54 13.97 -11.50
C PRO A 32 -9.86 12.54 -11.93
N LEU A 33 -9.89 11.63 -10.96
CA LEU A 33 -10.35 10.26 -11.21
C LEU A 33 -11.78 10.29 -11.76
N ALA A 34 -12.03 9.50 -12.81
CA ALA A 34 -13.36 9.36 -13.37
C ALA A 34 -14.32 8.77 -12.32
N ASP A 35 -15.56 9.23 -12.31
CA ASP A 35 -16.52 8.88 -11.25
C ASP A 35 -16.78 7.37 -11.15
N LYS A 36 -16.80 6.67 -12.29
CA LYS A 36 -16.90 5.20 -12.34
C LYS A 36 -15.74 4.51 -11.61
N VAL A 37 -14.53 5.05 -11.73
CA VAL A 37 -13.33 4.50 -11.08
C VAL A 37 -13.39 4.81 -9.59
N LEU A 38 -13.74 6.04 -9.23
CA LEU A 38 -13.88 6.48 -7.84
C LEU A 38 -14.93 5.65 -7.09
N LEU A 39 -16.09 5.40 -7.71
CA LEU A 39 -17.15 4.54 -7.19
C LEU A 39 -16.67 3.09 -7.00
N SER A 40 -15.89 2.57 -7.95
CA SER A 40 -15.35 1.21 -7.84
C SER A 40 -14.35 1.09 -6.67
N LEU A 41 -13.50 2.10 -6.49
CA LEU A 41 -12.52 2.16 -5.40
C LEU A 41 -13.16 2.41 -4.02
N SER A 42 -14.32 3.07 -3.97
CA SER A 42 -15.03 3.39 -2.73
C SER A 42 -15.93 2.25 -2.21
N THR A 43 -16.26 1.28 -3.06
CA THR A 43 -17.22 0.20 -2.76
C THR A 43 -16.54 -1.15 -2.55
N ASP A 44 -15.51 -1.47 -3.34
CA ASP A 44 -14.81 -2.75 -3.26
C ASP A 44 -13.36 -2.56 -2.75
N PRO A 45 -13.08 -2.94 -1.48
CA PRO A 45 -11.73 -2.93 -0.93
C PRO A 45 -10.73 -3.78 -1.74
N THR A 46 -11.20 -4.79 -2.47
CA THR A 46 -10.36 -5.65 -3.33
C THR A 46 -9.83 -4.87 -4.52
N ILE A 47 -10.67 -4.03 -5.14
CA ILE A 47 -10.26 -3.15 -6.25
C ILE A 47 -9.27 -2.12 -5.74
N LEU A 48 -9.55 -1.50 -4.60
CA LEU A 48 -8.63 -0.55 -3.98
C LEU A 48 -7.27 -1.20 -3.70
N ARG A 49 -7.26 -2.38 -3.08
CA ARG A 49 -6.04 -3.16 -2.82
C ARG A 49 -5.31 -3.51 -4.11
N LYS A 50 -6.02 -3.75 -5.22
CA LYS A 50 -5.41 -4.04 -6.52
C LYS A 50 -4.51 -2.90 -7.03
N TYR A 51 -4.95 -1.67 -6.80
CA TYR A 51 -4.29 -0.45 -7.29
C TYR A 51 -3.48 0.28 -6.22
N SER A 52 -3.26 -0.36 -5.06
CA SER A 52 -2.54 0.25 -3.95
C SER A 52 -1.20 -0.44 -3.69
N GLU A 53 -0.26 0.34 -3.21
CA GLU A 53 1.09 -0.08 -2.86
C GLU A 53 1.39 0.34 -1.41
N LEU A 54 2.13 -0.49 -0.68
CA LEU A 54 2.55 -0.18 0.68
C LEU A 54 4.05 0.09 0.69
N ARG A 55 4.44 1.29 1.14
CA ARG A 55 5.83 1.72 1.24
C ARG A 55 6.30 1.63 2.67
N GLY A 56 7.47 1.04 2.86
CA GLY A 56 8.24 1.14 4.08
C GLY A 56 9.35 2.16 3.91
N LEU A 57 9.37 3.17 4.77
CA LEU A 57 10.35 4.25 4.80
C LEU A 57 11.20 4.13 6.06
N VAL A 58 12.52 4.34 5.95
CA VAL A 58 13.43 4.49 7.10
C VAL A 58 14.16 5.81 6.92
N ASP A 59 14.06 6.71 7.90
CA ASP A 59 14.60 8.08 7.81
C ASP A 59 14.16 8.84 6.54
N GLY A 60 12.92 8.61 6.10
CA GLY A 60 12.35 9.20 4.88
C GLY A 60 12.81 8.56 3.56
N LEU A 61 13.70 7.56 3.61
CA LEU A 61 14.16 6.83 2.43
C LEU A 61 13.33 5.56 2.23
N GLU A 62 12.88 5.34 1.00
CA GLU A 62 12.16 4.12 0.63
C GLU A 62 13.08 2.91 0.65
N VAL A 63 12.78 1.98 1.56
CA VAL A 63 13.53 0.72 1.69
C VAL A 63 12.79 -0.46 1.06
N ILE A 64 11.46 -0.38 0.99
CA ILE A 64 10.62 -1.40 0.35
C ILE A 64 9.31 -0.78 -0.14
N THR A 65 8.86 -1.20 -1.31
CA THR A 65 7.50 -0.98 -1.81
C THR A 65 6.85 -2.34 -2.03
N ILE A 66 5.60 -2.53 -1.64
CA ILE A 66 4.90 -3.81 -1.75
C ILE A 66 3.60 -3.59 -2.52
N ARG A 67 3.47 -4.24 -3.67
CA ARG A 67 2.22 -4.31 -4.41
C ARG A 67 1.24 -5.22 -3.68
N LEU A 68 0.12 -4.68 -3.24
CA LEU A 68 -0.78 -5.39 -2.33
C LEU A 68 -1.61 -6.50 -3.00
N HIS A 69 -1.75 -6.45 -4.32
CA HIS A 69 -2.57 -7.39 -5.09
C HIS A 69 -1.93 -8.77 -5.25
N ASN A 70 -0.59 -8.81 -5.29
CA ASN A 70 0.20 -10.01 -5.48
C ASN A 70 1.32 -10.14 -4.44
N SER A 71 1.25 -9.33 -3.37
CA SER A 71 2.26 -9.19 -2.32
C SER A 71 3.70 -9.20 -2.84
N THR A 72 3.94 -8.56 -3.99
CA THR A 72 5.25 -8.52 -4.62
C THR A 72 6.00 -7.28 -4.16
N ALA A 73 7.22 -7.46 -3.66
CA ALA A 73 8.07 -6.34 -3.30
C ALA A 73 8.72 -5.75 -4.56
N LEU A 74 8.58 -4.44 -4.70
CA LEU A 74 9.34 -3.58 -5.58
C LEU A 74 10.35 -2.82 -4.72
N GLY A 75 11.60 -2.79 -5.16
CA GLY A 75 12.65 -2.00 -4.53
C GLY A 75 13.83 -1.91 -5.47
N GLU A 76 14.61 -0.83 -5.38
CA GLU A 76 15.77 -0.64 -6.25
C GLU A 76 16.93 -1.58 -5.88
N SER A 77 17.00 -1.99 -4.61
CA SER A 77 18.00 -2.97 -4.16
C SER A 77 17.69 -4.37 -4.73
N SER A 78 18.70 -5.03 -5.28
CA SER A 78 18.60 -6.34 -5.94
C SER A 78 18.07 -7.44 -5.01
N GLU A 79 18.09 -7.20 -3.71
CA GLU A 79 17.81 -8.19 -2.67
C GLU A 79 16.40 -8.06 -2.09
N VAL A 80 15.74 -6.90 -2.23
CA VAL A 80 14.28 -6.78 -2.04
C VAL A 80 13.55 -7.44 -3.21
N LYS A 81 14.09 -7.34 -4.43
CA LYS A 81 13.59 -8.06 -5.61
C LYS A 81 13.71 -9.59 -5.49
N ALA A 82 14.60 -10.08 -4.63
CA ALA A 82 14.85 -11.52 -4.44
C ALA A 82 13.91 -12.17 -3.40
N LEU A 83 13.10 -11.38 -2.67
CA LEU A 83 12.14 -11.92 -1.71
C LEU A 83 10.94 -12.52 -2.42
N THR A 84 10.55 -13.72 -2.01
CA THR A 84 9.35 -14.38 -2.52
C THR A 84 8.08 -13.76 -1.92
N THR A 85 6.98 -13.83 -2.67
CA THR A 85 5.64 -13.41 -2.22
C THR A 85 5.26 -14.03 -0.87
N GLN A 86 5.65 -15.29 -0.62
CA GLN A 86 5.38 -16.00 0.63
C GLN A 86 6.15 -15.40 1.81
N GLN A 87 7.43 -15.06 1.63
CA GLN A 87 8.24 -14.43 2.68
C GLN A 87 7.70 -13.04 3.05
N ILE A 88 7.32 -12.25 2.06
CA ILE A 88 6.74 -10.91 2.27
C ILE A 88 5.40 -11.03 3.01
N SER A 89 4.53 -11.94 2.55
CA SER A 89 3.22 -12.15 3.19
C SER A 89 3.36 -12.65 4.63
N SER A 90 4.30 -13.57 4.88
CA SER A 90 4.60 -14.04 6.23
C SER A 90 5.10 -12.91 7.14
N TYR A 91 6.00 -12.07 6.64
CA TYR A 91 6.51 -10.91 7.38
C TYR A 91 5.40 -9.93 7.74
N LEU A 92 4.57 -9.52 6.78
CA LEU A 92 3.48 -8.57 6.99
C LEU A 92 2.47 -9.08 8.02
N ASN A 93 2.17 -10.39 7.99
CA ASN A 93 1.27 -11.01 8.97
C ASN A 93 1.91 -11.10 10.37
N GLN A 94 3.18 -11.52 10.47
CA GLN A 94 3.89 -11.64 11.75
C GLN A 94 4.09 -10.30 12.47
N ARG A 95 4.05 -9.19 11.73
CA ARG A 95 4.24 -7.85 12.24
C ARG A 95 2.96 -7.01 12.26
N GLU A 96 1.80 -7.65 12.10
CA GLU A 96 0.47 -7.01 12.17
C GLU A 96 0.29 -5.84 11.19
N VAL A 97 1.13 -5.76 10.15
CA VAL A 97 1.05 -4.72 9.11
C VAL A 97 -0.22 -4.90 8.28
N SER A 98 -0.72 -6.13 8.19
CA SER A 98 -1.99 -6.46 7.55
C SER A 98 -3.20 -5.75 8.19
N ASP A 99 -3.18 -5.55 9.51
CA ASP A 99 -4.27 -4.89 10.23
C ASP A 99 -4.21 -3.38 10.04
N LEU A 100 -3.00 -2.81 10.17
CA LEU A 100 -2.74 -1.41 9.83
C LEU A 100 -3.20 -1.09 8.40
N LEU A 101 -2.85 -1.98 7.46
CA LEU A 101 -3.22 -1.83 6.06
C LEU A 101 -4.75 -1.84 5.87
N THR A 102 -5.45 -2.72 6.57
CA THR A 102 -6.92 -2.80 6.50
C THR A 102 -7.55 -1.48 6.95
N VAL A 103 -7.07 -0.91 8.06
CA VAL A 103 -7.54 0.40 8.56
C VAL A 103 -7.23 1.53 7.58
N GLN A 104 -6.03 1.57 7.00
CA GLN A 104 -5.65 2.61 6.04
C GLN A 104 -6.45 2.50 4.73
N LEU A 105 -6.67 1.28 4.22
CA LEU A 105 -7.52 1.05 3.04
C LEU A 105 -8.97 1.50 3.29
N GLN A 106 -9.51 1.23 4.48
CA GLN A 106 -10.84 1.68 4.87
C GLN A 106 -10.93 3.21 4.87
N LYS A 107 -9.98 3.89 5.54
CA LYS A 107 -9.90 5.36 5.57
C LYS A 107 -9.82 5.95 4.17
N GLN A 108 -9.04 5.34 3.27
CA GLN A 108 -8.95 5.79 1.89
C GLN A 108 -10.27 5.57 1.12
N SER A 109 -10.95 4.45 1.36
CA SER A 109 -12.28 4.18 0.80
C SER A 109 -13.28 5.25 1.22
N ASP A 110 -13.26 5.66 2.49
CA ASP A 110 -14.12 6.72 3.03
C ASP A 110 -13.82 8.07 2.37
N GLN A 111 -12.55 8.41 2.14
CA GLN A 111 -12.18 9.63 1.39
C GLN A 111 -12.73 9.63 -0.04
N TYR A 112 -12.76 8.47 -0.72
CA TYR A 112 -13.39 8.38 -2.04
C TYR A 112 -14.91 8.60 -1.98
N ARG A 113 -15.59 8.11 -0.93
CA ARG A 113 -17.03 8.36 -0.73
C ARG A 113 -17.32 9.83 -0.47
N GLU A 114 -16.49 10.48 0.35
CA GLU A 114 -16.60 11.92 0.60
C GLU A 114 -16.43 12.72 -0.70
N GLU A 115 -15.49 12.34 -1.55
CA GLU A 115 -15.31 12.98 -2.86
C GLU A 115 -16.53 12.74 -3.78
N LEU A 116 -17.06 11.52 -3.86
CA LEU A 116 -18.27 11.23 -4.63
C LEU A 116 -19.45 12.09 -4.16
N ALA A 117 -19.61 12.22 -2.85
CA ALA A 117 -20.64 13.05 -2.24
C ALA A 117 -20.46 14.53 -2.62
N LYS A 118 -19.23 15.06 -2.63
CA LYS A 118 -18.92 16.43 -3.10
C LYS A 118 -19.29 16.64 -4.57
N ARG A 119 -19.18 15.60 -5.39
CA ARG A 119 -19.56 15.62 -6.82
C ARG A 119 -21.07 15.42 -7.04
N GLY A 120 -21.85 15.23 -5.97
CA GLY A 120 -23.29 14.98 -6.05
C GLY A 120 -23.65 13.56 -6.52
N ILE A 121 -22.71 12.63 -6.47
CA ILE A 121 -22.89 11.24 -6.90
C ILE A 121 -23.20 10.40 -5.65
N LYS A 122 -24.36 9.74 -5.65
CA LYS A 122 -24.82 8.86 -4.57
C LYS A 122 -24.56 7.40 -4.89
#